data_AF-B5LPG3-F1
#
_entry.id   AF-B5LPG3-F1
#
_cell.length_a   1.000
_cell.length_b   1.000
_cell.length_c   1.000
_cell.angle_alpha   90.00
_cell.angle_beta   90.00
_cell.angle_gamma   90.00
#
_symmetry.space_group_name_H-M   'P 1'
#
loop_
_entity.id
_entity.type
_entity.pdbx_description
1 polymer ?
#
loop_
_entity_poly.entity_id
_entity_poly.type
_entity_poly.pdbx_seq_one_letter_code
_entity_poly.pdbx_strand_id
1 'polypeptide(L)'
;FYDWYCDLPSASPETWGEQTDVQESADWYNAKLLAVMGSNLNMTRTPDCHFAAEARHNGSKMWVFTPDFAQVSKYADEWVQINAGQDGAWWMAVNHVLLKEFHHEKKVPYFLNYAKQYTDSPYLVELTEHDGKWRAGQLLRASRVSAYQNIENGDWKFLMWDALDNRPKMPMGSVGFRWGKEKGKWNLLKKDGLDGSTIEPLLSFITQCDTVVEVAFNDFGEGRTVLRSVSARKVKTADGQVATVTTVYDLLMAQYGIA
;
A
#
# COMPACT_ATOMS: atom_id res chain seq x y z
N PHE A 1 -22.87 -15.38 3.99
CA PHE A 1 -23.91 -14.33 4.11
C PHE A 1 -23.34 -12.96 3.83
N TYR A 2 -22.24 -12.56 4.47
CA TYR A 2 -21.60 -11.25 4.26
C TYR A 2 -21.03 -11.08 2.84
N ASP A 3 -20.38 -12.12 2.33
CA ASP A 3 -19.96 -12.28 0.94
C ASP A 3 -21.13 -12.24 -0.05
N TRP A 4 -22.19 -13.01 0.22
CA TRP A 4 -23.37 -13.14 -0.63
C TRP A 4 -24.13 -11.83 -0.83
N TYR A 5 -24.20 -10.98 0.19
CA TYR A 5 -24.83 -9.67 0.10
C TYR A 5 -23.92 -8.59 -0.50
N CYS A 6 -22.68 -8.95 -0.86
CA CYS A 6 -21.68 -8.01 -1.36
C CYS A 6 -21.31 -6.92 -0.32
N ASP A 7 -21.56 -7.18 0.97
CA ASP A 7 -21.16 -6.29 2.06
C ASP A 7 -19.70 -6.53 2.49
N LEU A 8 -19.14 -7.71 2.20
CA LEU A 8 -17.72 -8.00 2.39
C LEU A 8 -16.89 -7.21 1.36
N PRO A 9 -16.09 -6.21 1.77
CA PRO A 9 -15.18 -5.55 0.86
C PRO A 9 -13.93 -6.43 0.69
N SER A 10 -13.81 -7.15 -0.43
CA SER A 10 -12.67 -8.06 -0.68
C SER A 10 -11.30 -7.40 -0.51
N ALA A 11 -11.20 -6.09 -0.74
CA ALA A 11 -10.00 -5.30 -0.50
C ALA A 11 -9.52 -5.30 0.96
N SER A 12 -10.40 -5.49 1.95
CA SER A 12 -10.02 -5.52 3.37
C SER A 12 -9.19 -6.78 3.71
N PRO A 13 -9.65 -8.00 3.40
CA PRO A 13 -8.82 -9.19 3.53
C PRO A 13 -7.53 -9.13 2.69
N GLU A 14 -7.58 -8.55 1.49
CA GLU A 14 -6.39 -8.41 0.63
C GLU A 14 -5.33 -7.47 1.23
N THR A 15 -5.76 -6.36 1.83
CA THR A 15 -4.84 -5.33 2.36
C THR A 15 -4.38 -5.61 3.78
N TRP A 16 -5.28 -6.07 4.65
CA TRP A 16 -5.03 -6.18 6.09
C TRP A 16 -5.14 -7.61 6.62
N GLY A 17 -5.61 -8.57 5.82
CA GLY A 17 -5.89 -9.92 6.30
C GLY A 17 -7.03 -9.98 7.33
N GLU A 18 -7.92 -8.99 7.32
CA GLU A 18 -9.06 -8.83 8.24
C GLU A 18 -10.37 -8.82 7.44
N GLN A 19 -11.42 -9.46 7.98
CA GLN A 19 -12.73 -9.52 7.33
C GLN A 19 -13.26 -8.12 7.09
N THR A 20 -13.48 -7.36 8.16
CA THR A 20 -13.83 -5.93 8.17
C THR A 20 -13.72 -5.46 9.62
N ASP A 21 -12.89 -4.47 9.86
CA ASP A 21 -12.84 -3.71 11.12
C ASP A 21 -12.77 -2.23 10.78
N VAL A 22 -13.61 -1.42 11.41
CA VAL A 22 -13.79 0.01 11.09
C VAL A 22 -13.98 0.81 12.36
N GLN A 23 -13.70 2.11 12.29
CA GLN A 23 -13.91 3.02 13.41
C GLN A 23 -15.39 3.15 13.74
N GLU A 24 -15.70 3.32 15.04
CA GLU A 24 -17.05 3.67 15.48
C GLU A 24 -17.48 5.05 14.98
N SER A 25 -18.79 5.32 14.97
CA SER A 25 -19.34 6.58 14.48
C SER A 25 -18.92 7.81 15.30
N ALA A 26 -18.68 7.62 16.60
CA ALA A 26 -18.16 8.69 17.46
C ALA A 26 -16.80 9.22 16.98
N ASP A 27 -15.98 8.37 16.35
CA ASP A 27 -14.66 8.77 15.86
C ASP A 27 -14.74 9.69 14.62
N TRP A 28 -15.88 9.74 13.93
CA TRP A 28 -16.11 10.70 12.84
C TRP A 28 -15.96 12.15 13.30
N TYR A 29 -16.22 12.43 14.59
CA TYR A 29 -16.08 13.74 15.19
C TYR A 29 -14.62 14.21 15.35
N ASN A 30 -13.67 13.26 15.34
CA ASN A 30 -12.23 13.53 15.47
C ASN A 30 -11.56 13.87 14.13
N ALA A 31 -12.16 13.46 13.00
CA ALA A 31 -11.65 13.78 11.67
C ALA A 31 -11.72 15.29 11.37
N LYS A 32 -10.84 15.80 10.50
CA LYS A 32 -10.93 17.19 9.98
C LYS A 32 -11.33 17.28 8.52
N LEU A 33 -11.36 16.14 7.84
CA LEU A 33 -11.95 15.95 6.53
C LEU A 33 -12.71 14.61 6.54
N LEU A 34 -13.99 14.65 6.23
CA LEU A 34 -14.83 13.48 5.99
C LEU A 34 -15.10 13.38 4.49
N ALA A 35 -14.50 12.40 3.83
CA ALA A 35 -14.78 12.06 2.43
C ALA A 35 -15.85 10.95 2.39
N VAL A 36 -17.12 11.33 2.29
CA VAL A 36 -18.25 10.41 2.28
C VAL A 36 -18.50 9.92 0.84
N MET A 37 -17.96 8.74 0.54
CA MET A 37 -18.01 8.12 -0.78
C MET A 37 -19.11 7.06 -0.85
N GLY A 38 -20.13 7.27 -1.71
CA GLY A 38 -21.17 6.27 -1.97
C GLY A 38 -22.00 5.84 -0.75
N SER A 39 -21.99 6.61 0.35
CA SER A 39 -22.67 6.26 1.60
C SER A 39 -23.72 7.28 1.98
N ASN A 40 -25.00 6.90 1.92
CA ASN A 40 -26.12 7.79 2.24
C ASN A 40 -26.44 7.75 3.74
N LEU A 41 -25.60 8.43 4.55
CA LEU A 41 -25.56 8.30 6.01
C LEU A 41 -26.93 8.54 6.68
N ASN A 42 -27.63 9.60 6.32
CA ASN A 42 -28.88 9.95 7.00
C ASN A 42 -30.04 8.99 6.68
N MET A 43 -29.93 8.21 5.59
CA MET A 43 -30.92 7.19 5.21
C MET A 43 -30.54 5.80 5.73
N THR A 44 -29.26 5.46 5.75
CA THR A 44 -28.81 4.09 6.02
C THR A 44 -28.15 3.93 7.38
N ARG A 45 -27.59 5.01 7.94
CA ARG A 45 -26.91 5.12 9.25
C ARG A 45 -27.56 6.24 10.07
N THR A 46 -28.89 6.34 9.99
CA THR A 46 -29.70 7.40 10.62
C THR A 46 -29.33 7.70 12.08
N PRO A 47 -29.16 6.69 12.98
CA PRO A 47 -28.84 6.98 14.38
C PRO A 47 -27.46 7.60 14.59
N ASP A 48 -26.51 7.37 13.67
CA ASP A 48 -25.12 7.84 13.78
C ASP A 48 -24.84 9.13 13.01
N CYS A 49 -25.73 9.51 12.08
CA CYS A 49 -25.53 10.61 11.16
C CYS A 49 -25.26 11.96 11.87
N HIS A 50 -25.72 12.13 13.12
CA HIS A 50 -25.48 13.34 13.88
C HIS A 50 -23.98 13.57 14.11
N PHE A 51 -23.16 12.54 14.32
CA PHE A 51 -21.72 12.71 14.51
C PHE A 51 -21.04 13.38 13.31
N ALA A 52 -21.38 12.96 12.08
CA ALA A 52 -20.85 13.56 10.86
C ALA A 52 -21.34 15.01 10.67
N ALA A 53 -22.61 15.29 10.97
CA ALA A 53 -23.17 16.63 10.88
C ALA A 53 -22.58 17.59 11.93
N GLU A 54 -22.45 17.12 13.17
CA GLU A 54 -21.93 17.87 14.31
C GLU A 54 -20.41 18.10 14.20
N ALA A 55 -19.66 17.17 13.61
CA ALA A 55 -18.23 17.33 13.35
C ALA A 55 -17.91 18.60 12.54
N ARG A 56 -18.86 19.06 11.71
CA ARG A 56 -18.72 20.29 10.93
C ARG A 56 -18.73 21.54 11.81
N HIS A 57 -19.52 21.54 12.88
CA HIS A 57 -19.46 22.59 13.90
C HIS A 57 -18.12 22.61 14.66
N ASN A 58 -17.38 21.49 14.62
CA ASN A 58 -16.03 21.35 15.14
C ASN A 58 -14.92 21.58 14.08
N GLY A 59 -15.25 22.30 13.00
CA GLY A 59 -14.30 22.72 11.96
C GLY A 59 -13.92 21.64 10.94
N SER A 60 -14.62 20.50 10.92
CA SER A 60 -14.40 19.45 9.93
C SER A 60 -15.06 19.81 8.61
N LYS A 61 -14.38 19.55 7.49
CA LYS A 61 -15.01 19.63 6.16
C LYS A 61 -15.65 18.28 5.81
N MET A 62 -16.81 18.31 5.18
CA MET A 62 -17.51 17.12 4.70
C MET A 62 -17.68 17.20 3.18
N TRP A 63 -17.03 16.29 2.46
CA TRP A 63 -17.13 16.16 1.01
C TRP A 63 -17.96 14.92 0.70
N VAL A 64 -18.99 15.06 -0.11
CA VAL A 64 -19.90 13.97 -0.48
C VAL A 64 -19.70 13.63 -1.94
N PHE A 65 -19.44 12.35 -2.21
CA PHE A 65 -19.24 11.83 -3.55
C PHE A 65 -20.38 10.86 -3.89
N THR A 66 -21.29 11.32 -4.74
CA THR A 66 -22.46 10.56 -5.20
C THR A 66 -22.85 10.97 -6.62
N PRO A 67 -23.33 10.04 -7.47
CA PRO A 67 -23.73 10.35 -8.86
C PRO A 67 -24.98 11.24 -8.95
N ASP A 68 -25.87 11.12 -7.97
CA ASP A 68 -27.06 11.94 -7.77
C ASP A 68 -26.90 12.86 -6.56
N PHE A 69 -27.79 13.84 -6.40
CA PHE A 69 -27.85 14.68 -5.21
C PHE A 69 -28.53 13.93 -4.06
N ALA A 70 -27.86 12.89 -3.56
CA ALA A 70 -28.35 12.00 -2.51
C ALA A 70 -28.63 12.79 -1.22
N GLN A 71 -29.49 12.27 -0.33
CA GLN A 71 -29.93 13.00 0.86
C GLN A 71 -28.77 13.49 1.76
N VAL A 72 -27.68 12.72 1.84
CA VAL A 72 -26.49 13.09 2.61
C VAL A 72 -25.77 14.32 2.05
N SER A 73 -25.93 14.62 0.75
CA SER A 73 -25.30 15.78 0.08
C SER A 73 -25.75 17.11 0.67
N LYS A 74 -26.93 17.17 1.30
CA LYS A 74 -27.41 18.40 1.99
C LYS A 74 -26.52 18.82 3.17
N TYR A 75 -25.70 17.91 3.71
CA TYR A 75 -24.75 18.20 4.79
C TYR A 75 -23.37 18.60 4.26
N ALA A 76 -23.11 18.41 2.96
CA ALA A 76 -21.79 18.57 2.39
C ALA A 76 -21.38 20.04 2.33
N ASP A 77 -20.09 20.29 2.54
CA ASP A 77 -19.46 21.54 2.12
C ASP A 77 -19.17 21.50 0.61
N GLU A 78 -18.86 20.32 0.07
CA GLU A 78 -18.69 20.08 -1.36
C GLU A 78 -19.41 18.81 -1.79
N TRP A 79 -20.25 18.91 -2.82
CA TRP A 79 -20.81 17.75 -3.51
C TRP A 79 -20.05 17.52 -4.81
N VAL A 80 -19.40 16.35 -4.90
CA VAL A 80 -18.65 15.93 -6.07
C VAL A 80 -19.47 14.88 -6.81
N GLN A 81 -20.02 15.29 -7.95
CA GLN A 81 -20.80 14.40 -8.80
C GLN A 81 -19.88 13.49 -9.62
N ILE A 82 -19.65 12.27 -9.13
CA ILE A 82 -18.88 11.24 -9.85
C ILE A 82 -19.84 10.30 -10.58
N ASN A 83 -19.53 9.93 -11.82
CA ASN A 83 -20.28 8.91 -12.55
C ASN A 83 -20.26 7.57 -11.79
N ALA A 84 -21.42 6.92 -11.66
CA ALA A 84 -21.53 5.65 -10.97
C ALA A 84 -20.56 4.60 -11.53
N GLY A 85 -19.75 3.99 -10.65
CA GLY A 85 -18.77 2.97 -11.03
C GLY A 85 -17.44 3.51 -11.55
N GLN A 86 -17.24 4.83 -11.57
CA GLN A 86 -15.98 5.49 -11.98
C GLN A 86 -15.19 6.07 -10.79
N ASP A 87 -15.60 5.77 -9.56
CA ASP A 87 -14.97 6.26 -8.32
C ASP A 87 -13.50 5.84 -8.20
N GLY A 88 -13.15 4.66 -8.73
CA GLY A 88 -11.76 4.18 -8.77
C GLY A 88 -10.85 5.09 -9.60
N ALA A 89 -11.31 5.61 -10.74
CA ALA A 89 -10.53 6.53 -11.56
C ALA A 89 -10.29 7.86 -10.84
N TRP A 90 -11.30 8.36 -10.12
CA TRP A 90 -11.17 9.57 -9.30
C TRP A 90 -10.11 9.40 -8.20
N TRP A 91 -10.21 8.33 -7.41
CA TRP A 91 -9.23 8.07 -6.35
C TRP A 91 -7.84 7.79 -6.90
N MET A 92 -7.74 7.21 -8.10
CA MET A 92 -6.44 7.08 -8.76
C MET A 92 -5.80 8.44 -9.08
N ALA A 93 -6.59 9.41 -9.56
CA ALA A 93 -6.12 10.76 -9.81
C ALA A 93 -5.72 11.49 -8.51
N VAL A 94 -6.51 11.33 -7.44
CA VAL A 94 -6.16 11.85 -6.10
C VAL A 94 -4.82 11.27 -5.63
N ASN A 95 -4.65 9.94 -5.74
CA ASN A 95 -3.41 9.27 -5.35
C ASN A 95 -2.21 9.75 -6.16
N HIS A 96 -2.36 10.02 -7.47
CA HIS A 96 -1.30 10.65 -8.27
C HIS A 96 -0.85 11.97 -7.66
N VAL A 97 -1.78 12.87 -7.33
CA VAL A 97 -1.45 14.17 -6.72
C VAL A 97 -0.79 13.99 -5.36
N LEU A 98 -1.32 13.10 -4.51
CA LEU A 98 -0.77 12.85 -3.18
C LEU A 98 0.67 12.31 -3.23
N LEU A 99 0.90 11.33 -4.10
CA LEU A 99 2.21 10.73 -4.29
C LEU A 99 3.19 11.71 -4.95
N LYS A 100 2.74 12.53 -5.90
CA LYS A 100 3.59 13.54 -6.53
C LYS A 100 3.98 14.63 -5.53
N GLU A 101 3.02 15.30 -4.93
CA GLU A 101 3.28 16.48 -4.11
C GLU A 101 3.91 16.12 -2.76
N PHE A 102 3.40 15.08 -2.07
CA PHE A 102 3.79 14.81 -0.69
C PHE A 102 4.80 13.68 -0.53
N HIS A 103 4.94 12.80 -1.52
CA HIS A 103 5.93 11.72 -1.50
C HIS A 103 7.16 12.00 -2.38
N HIS A 104 7.00 12.62 -3.55
CA HIS A 104 8.11 12.91 -4.46
C HIS A 104 8.68 14.32 -4.26
N GLU A 105 7.87 15.37 -4.42
CA GLU A 105 8.33 16.76 -4.41
C GLU A 105 8.66 17.24 -2.99
N LYS A 106 7.68 17.22 -2.08
CA LYS A 106 7.83 17.74 -0.71
C LYS A 106 8.44 16.73 0.27
N LYS A 107 8.21 15.42 0.06
CA LYS A 107 8.67 14.34 0.96
C LYS A 107 8.27 14.54 2.42
N VAL A 108 6.96 14.59 2.69
CA VAL A 108 6.41 14.81 4.04
C VAL A 108 6.87 13.69 4.99
N PRO A 109 7.62 14.00 6.07
CA PRO A 109 8.22 12.96 6.92
C PRO A 109 7.22 12.01 7.55
N TYR A 110 6.05 12.51 7.97
CA TYR A 110 5.00 11.66 8.54
C TYR A 110 4.54 10.56 7.57
N PHE A 111 4.29 10.90 6.30
CA PHE A 111 3.84 9.93 5.29
C PHE A 111 4.93 8.92 4.93
N LEU A 112 6.17 9.39 4.73
CA LEU A 112 7.29 8.50 4.40
C LEU A 112 7.61 7.55 5.57
N ASN A 113 7.57 8.03 6.81
CA ASN A 113 7.81 7.20 7.97
C ASN A 113 6.68 6.18 8.18
N TYR A 114 5.43 6.57 7.92
CA TYR A 114 4.29 5.65 7.94
C TYR A 114 4.47 4.54 6.89
N ALA A 115 4.75 4.91 5.63
CA ALA A 115 4.95 3.94 4.54
C ALA A 115 6.10 2.95 4.84
N LYS A 116 7.21 3.44 5.40
CA LYS A 116 8.34 2.59 5.82
C LYS A 116 8.01 1.59 6.93
N GLN A 117 7.00 1.88 7.75
CA GLN A 117 6.76 1.18 9.01
C GLN A 117 5.53 0.28 8.97
N TYR A 118 4.47 0.71 8.31
CA TYR A 118 3.14 0.10 8.41
C TYR A 118 2.61 -0.42 7.07
N THR A 119 3.42 -0.36 6.01
CA THR A 119 3.06 -0.89 4.69
C THR A 119 4.14 -1.81 4.16
N ASP A 120 3.82 -2.54 3.10
CA ASP A 120 4.73 -3.37 2.32
C ASP A 120 5.55 -2.57 1.28
N SER A 121 5.36 -1.25 1.19
CA SER A 121 6.12 -0.34 0.32
C SER A 121 7.64 -0.62 0.24
N PRO A 122 8.38 -0.83 1.35
CA PRO A 122 9.81 -1.12 1.30
C PRO A 122 10.17 -2.58 0.98
N TYR A 123 9.20 -3.49 0.84
CA TYR A 123 9.50 -4.86 0.44
C TYR A 123 9.99 -4.93 -1.00
N LEU A 124 10.87 -5.91 -1.22
CA LEU A 124 11.47 -6.18 -2.51
C LEU A 124 10.58 -7.10 -3.35
N VAL A 125 10.39 -6.76 -4.61
CA VAL A 125 9.68 -7.54 -5.63
C VAL A 125 10.72 -8.07 -6.62
N GLU A 126 10.73 -9.39 -6.86
CA GLU A 126 11.49 -9.99 -7.97
C GLU A 126 10.80 -9.63 -9.30
N LEU A 127 11.53 -8.99 -10.20
CA LEU A 127 11.05 -8.70 -11.55
C LEU A 127 11.34 -9.89 -12.47
N THR A 128 10.36 -10.26 -13.28
CA THR A 128 10.51 -11.33 -14.28
C THR A 128 10.49 -10.76 -15.69
N GLU A 129 11.41 -11.20 -16.53
CA GLU A 129 11.48 -10.81 -17.93
C GLU A 129 10.71 -11.80 -18.81
N HIS A 130 9.81 -11.28 -19.65
CA HIS A 130 9.10 -12.03 -20.67
C HIS A 130 9.08 -11.22 -21.97
N ASP A 131 9.60 -11.78 -23.07
CA ASP A 131 9.65 -11.16 -24.39
C ASP A 131 10.23 -9.73 -24.40
N GLY A 132 11.32 -9.52 -23.64
CA GLY A 132 12.01 -8.23 -23.53
C GLY A 132 11.25 -7.17 -22.71
N LYS A 133 10.19 -7.56 -21.98
CA LYS A 133 9.44 -6.71 -21.07
C LYS A 133 9.52 -7.25 -19.65
N TRP A 134 9.71 -6.38 -18.68
CA TRP A 134 9.71 -6.76 -17.28
C TRP A 134 8.31 -6.69 -16.69
N ARG A 135 8.00 -7.60 -15.76
CA ARG A 135 6.77 -7.59 -14.97
C ARG A 135 7.11 -7.75 -13.49
N ALA A 136 6.28 -7.14 -12.64
CA ALA A 136 6.32 -7.39 -11.21
C ALA A 136 5.95 -8.87 -10.95
N GLY A 137 6.87 -9.60 -10.33
CA GLY A 137 6.66 -10.99 -9.91
C GLY A 137 6.24 -11.07 -8.44
N GLN A 138 6.81 -12.05 -7.73
CA GLN A 138 6.55 -12.23 -6.31
C GLN A 138 7.45 -11.34 -5.45
N LEU A 139 7.05 -11.10 -4.20
CA LEU A 139 7.95 -10.55 -3.19
C LEU A 139 9.17 -11.47 -3.01
N LEU A 140 10.36 -10.88 -2.88
CA LEU A 140 11.59 -11.60 -2.60
C LEU A 140 11.50 -12.24 -1.22
N ARG A 141 11.53 -13.57 -1.21
CA ARG A 141 11.41 -14.40 0.00
C ARG A 141 12.78 -14.56 0.67
N ALA A 142 12.79 -14.74 1.99
CA ALA A 142 14.01 -14.92 2.76
C ALA A 142 14.79 -16.18 2.33
N SER A 143 14.08 -17.26 2.00
CA SER A 143 14.68 -18.51 1.48
C SER A 143 15.50 -18.32 0.19
N ARG A 144 15.28 -17.23 -0.56
CA ARG A 144 15.97 -16.95 -1.82
C ARG A 144 17.39 -16.44 -1.64
N VAL A 145 17.79 -15.98 -0.44
CA VAL A 145 19.15 -15.43 -0.21
C VAL A 145 19.91 -16.25 0.83
N SER A 146 21.21 -16.45 0.62
CA SER A 146 22.04 -17.33 1.46
C SER A 146 22.03 -16.97 2.94
N ALA A 147 21.93 -15.67 3.28
CA ALA A 147 21.89 -15.20 4.66
C ALA A 147 20.68 -15.73 5.47
N TYR A 148 19.57 -16.05 4.80
CA TYR A 148 18.33 -16.51 5.44
C TYR A 148 17.83 -17.86 4.91
N GLN A 149 18.64 -18.59 4.13
CA GLN A 149 18.24 -19.82 3.45
C GLN A 149 17.71 -20.90 4.40
N ASN A 150 18.24 -20.97 5.63
CA ASN A 150 17.88 -21.97 6.64
C ASN A 150 16.88 -21.44 7.68
N ILE A 151 16.25 -20.29 7.45
CA ILE A 151 15.25 -19.74 8.36
C ILE A 151 13.95 -20.54 8.27
N GLU A 152 13.41 -20.91 9.44
CA GLU A 152 12.09 -21.53 9.54
C GLU A 152 11.02 -20.68 8.83
N ASN A 153 10.18 -21.32 8.02
CA ASN A 153 9.16 -20.65 7.21
C ASN A 153 9.73 -19.52 6.32
N GLY A 154 10.96 -19.68 5.80
CA GLY A 154 11.65 -18.68 5.00
C GLY A 154 10.90 -18.24 3.73
N ASP A 155 10.07 -19.12 3.16
CA ASP A 155 9.20 -18.76 2.04
C ASP A 155 8.08 -17.76 2.42
N TRP A 156 7.74 -17.67 3.70
CA TRP A 156 6.67 -16.81 4.23
C TRP A 156 7.20 -15.57 4.97
N LYS A 157 8.46 -15.22 4.70
CA LYS A 157 9.16 -14.06 5.25
C LYS A 157 9.79 -13.29 4.10
N PHE A 158 9.56 -11.98 4.06
CA PHE A 158 9.95 -11.14 2.92
C PHE A 158 11.12 -10.24 3.28
N LEU A 159 11.78 -9.67 2.26
CA LEU A 159 12.98 -8.85 2.44
C LEU A 159 12.72 -7.38 2.10
N MET A 160 13.34 -6.48 2.86
CA MET A 160 13.47 -5.05 2.57
C MET A 160 14.95 -4.73 2.29
N TRP A 161 15.25 -3.66 1.55
CA TRP A 161 16.64 -3.18 1.46
C TRP A 161 16.97 -2.29 2.65
N ASP A 162 18.01 -2.65 3.39
CA ASP A 162 18.53 -1.88 4.51
C ASP A 162 19.58 -0.86 4.04
N ALA A 163 19.38 0.41 4.37
CA ALA A 163 20.29 1.49 4.00
C ALA A 163 21.62 1.42 4.78
N LEU A 164 21.60 0.92 6.01
CA LEU A 164 22.77 0.88 6.90
C LEU A 164 23.80 -0.16 6.43
N ASP A 165 23.34 -1.39 6.23
CA ASP A 165 24.21 -2.50 5.79
C ASP A 165 24.28 -2.62 4.25
N ASN A 166 23.51 -1.81 3.51
CA ASN A 166 23.39 -1.84 2.06
C ASN A 166 23.16 -3.26 1.50
N ARG A 167 22.20 -3.98 2.10
CA ARG A 167 21.84 -5.36 1.73
C ARG A 167 20.37 -5.66 2.04
N PRO A 168 19.79 -6.73 1.47
CA PRO A 168 18.50 -7.23 1.90
C PRO A 168 18.52 -7.68 3.37
N LYS A 169 17.51 -7.26 4.14
CA LYS A 169 17.24 -7.71 5.51
C LYS A 169 15.82 -8.25 5.63
N MET A 170 15.63 -9.22 6.52
CA MET A 170 14.35 -9.87 6.79
C MET A 170 13.71 -9.26 8.06
N PRO A 171 12.81 -8.26 7.95
CA PRO A 171 12.17 -7.70 9.14
C PRO A 171 11.29 -8.72 9.87
N MET A 172 11.15 -8.51 11.18
CA MET A 172 10.09 -9.15 11.98
C MET A 172 8.69 -8.83 11.42
N GLY A 173 7.69 -9.66 11.75
CA GLY A 173 6.28 -9.36 11.46
C GLY A 173 5.63 -10.07 10.27
N SER A 174 6.42 -10.58 9.30
CA SER A 174 5.86 -11.42 8.22
C SER A 174 5.13 -12.67 8.78
N VAL A 175 4.13 -13.19 8.05
CA VAL A 175 3.27 -14.29 8.52
C VAL A 175 4.04 -15.55 8.91
N GLY A 176 5.21 -15.81 8.32
CA GLY A 176 6.09 -16.91 8.71
C GLY A 176 6.54 -16.87 10.18
N PHE A 177 6.54 -15.69 10.83
CA PHE A 177 6.80 -15.56 12.27
C PHE A 177 5.59 -15.88 13.15
N ARG A 178 4.36 -15.72 12.65
CA ARG A 178 3.12 -15.98 13.42
C ARG A 178 3.06 -17.42 13.91
N TRP A 179 3.44 -18.35 13.03
CA TRP A 179 3.40 -19.79 13.26
C TRP A 179 4.76 -20.43 13.54
N GLY A 180 5.82 -19.61 13.65
CA GLY A 180 7.17 -20.10 13.97
C GLY A 180 7.26 -20.67 15.39
N LYS A 181 8.26 -21.52 15.63
CA LYS A 181 8.55 -22.08 16.96
C LYS A 181 9.00 -21.00 17.93
N GLU A 182 9.88 -20.11 17.47
CA GLU A 182 10.33 -18.96 18.25
C GLU A 182 9.24 -17.89 18.29
N LYS A 183 8.77 -17.54 19.49
CA LYS A 183 7.71 -16.54 19.71
C LYS A 183 8.28 -15.14 19.92
N GLY A 184 7.41 -14.14 19.83
CA GLY A 184 7.77 -12.73 20.07
C GLY A 184 8.30 -11.98 18.86
N LYS A 185 8.47 -12.63 17.70
CA LYS A 185 8.95 -12.01 16.44
C LYS A 185 7.83 -11.63 15.46
N TRP A 186 6.56 -11.91 15.79
CA TRP A 186 5.41 -11.47 14.99
C TRP A 186 4.91 -10.12 15.52
N ASN A 187 5.61 -9.06 15.15
CA ASN A 187 5.35 -7.68 15.53
C ASN A 187 5.88 -6.74 14.44
N LEU A 188 5.60 -5.44 14.55
CA LEU A 188 6.02 -4.44 13.55
C LEU A 188 7.34 -3.72 13.91
N LEU A 189 8.18 -4.27 14.79
CA LEU A 189 9.47 -3.63 15.08
C LEU A 189 10.38 -3.74 13.86
N LYS A 190 11.02 -2.62 13.46
CA LYS A 190 12.03 -2.58 12.37
C LYS A 190 13.36 -3.18 12.82
N LYS A 191 13.32 -4.48 13.09
CA LYS A 191 14.46 -5.28 13.49
C LYS A 191 14.56 -6.50 12.59
N ASP A 192 15.79 -6.91 12.30
CA ASP A 192 16.05 -8.14 11.58
C ASP A 192 15.60 -9.34 12.43
N GLY A 193 14.83 -10.23 11.80
CA GLY A 193 14.30 -11.42 12.45
C GLY A 193 15.37 -12.48 12.78
N LEU A 194 16.58 -12.37 12.24
CA LEU A 194 17.72 -13.24 12.54
C LEU A 194 18.50 -12.74 13.76
N ASP A 195 19.04 -11.53 13.71
CA ASP A 195 20.00 -11.01 14.71
C ASP A 195 19.46 -9.86 15.57
N GLY A 196 18.27 -9.36 15.28
CA GLY A 196 17.65 -8.25 16.01
C GLY A 196 18.26 -6.88 15.73
N SER A 197 19.18 -6.76 14.77
CA SER A 197 19.76 -5.48 14.33
C SER A 197 18.68 -4.55 13.79
N THR A 198 18.90 -3.23 13.90
CA THR A 198 17.95 -2.24 13.38
C THR A 198 17.93 -2.28 11.85
N ILE A 199 16.75 -2.08 11.27
CA ILE A 199 16.56 -1.92 9.82
C ILE A 199 16.17 -0.47 9.53
N GLU A 200 16.91 0.17 8.63
CA GLU A 200 16.55 1.43 7.98
C GLU A 200 16.08 1.14 6.55
N PRO A 201 14.77 0.88 6.34
CA PRO A 201 14.27 0.48 5.04
C PRO A 201 14.34 1.64 4.04
N LEU A 202 14.85 1.33 2.86
CA LEU A 202 14.69 2.19 1.68
C LEU A 202 13.31 2.01 1.07
N LEU A 203 12.67 3.14 0.75
CA LEU A 203 11.46 3.13 -0.05
C LEU A 203 11.76 3.10 -1.54
N SER A 204 12.86 3.68 -2.01
CA SER A 204 13.10 3.82 -3.45
C SER A 204 14.56 3.61 -3.80
N PHE A 205 14.80 2.98 -4.95
CA PHE A 205 16.13 2.83 -5.54
C PHE A 205 16.52 3.95 -6.51
N ILE A 206 15.68 4.98 -6.69
CA ILE A 206 15.91 6.03 -7.71
C ILE A 206 17.29 6.70 -7.64
N THR A 207 17.88 6.84 -6.45
CA THR A 207 19.22 7.44 -6.27
C THR A 207 20.36 6.42 -6.16
N GLN A 208 20.04 5.12 -6.16
CA GLN A 208 20.99 4.06 -5.84
C GLN A 208 20.59 2.73 -6.49
N CYS A 209 20.34 2.75 -7.80
CA CYS A 209 20.03 1.55 -8.57
C CYS A 209 21.26 1.00 -9.29
N ASP A 210 21.20 -0.29 -9.63
CA ASP A 210 22.21 -0.92 -10.49
C ASP A 210 21.81 -0.83 -11.97
N THR A 211 20.50 -0.75 -12.22
CA THR A 211 19.92 -0.66 -13.56
C THR A 211 18.52 -0.04 -13.51
N VAL A 212 18.06 0.46 -14.64
CA VAL A 212 16.67 0.85 -14.88
C VAL A 212 16.07 -0.13 -15.88
N VAL A 213 14.84 -0.59 -15.64
CA VAL A 213 14.14 -1.55 -16.51
C VAL A 213 12.74 -1.05 -16.87
N GLU A 214 12.27 -1.40 -18.06
CA GLU A 214 10.92 -1.08 -18.52
C GLU A 214 9.92 -2.12 -18.01
N VAL A 215 9.15 -1.75 -16.99
CA VAL A 215 8.11 -2.59 -16.39
C VAL A 215 6.77 -2.34 -17.06
N ALA A 216 6.08 -3.42 -17.41
CA ALA A 216 4.77 -3.40 -18.04
C ALA A 216 3.63 -3.33 -17.01
N PHE A 217 2.80 -2.30 -17.14
CA PHE A 217 1.56 -2.11 -16.38
C PHE A 217 0.35 -2.19 -17.31
N ASN A 218 -0.74 -2.79 -16.83
CA ASN A 218 -1.99 -2.84 -17.59
C ASN A 218 -2.79 -1.56 -17.37
N ASP A 219 -3.17 -0.90 -18.46
CA ASP A 219 -4.13 0.18 -18.49
C ASP A 219 -5.45 -0.39 -19.03
N PHE A 220 -6.36 -0.71 -18.11
CA PHE A 220 -7.67 -1.25 -18.46
C PHE A 220 -8.64 -0.19 -18.98
N GLY A 221 -8.39 1.10 -18.70
CA GLY A 221 -9.23 2.19 -19.18
C GLY A 221 -9.08 2.39 -20.69
N GLU A 222 -7.85 2.27 -21.19
CA GLU A 222 -7.54 2.35 -22.63
C GLU A 222 -7.28 0.97 -23.28
N GLY A 223 -7.39 -0.12 -22.52
CA GLY A 223 -7.21 -1.49 -23.02
C GLY A 223 -5.81 -1.78 -23.55
N ARG A 224 -4.78 -1.16 -22.97
CA ARG A 224 -3.38 -1.24 -23.44
C ARG A 224 -2.40 -1.62 -22.34
N THR A 225 -1.18 -1.92 -22.75
CA THR A 225 -0.04 -2.04 -21.83
C THR A 225 0.80 -0.78 -21.90
N VAL A 226 1.18 -0.29 -20.74
CA VAL A 226 2.00 0.90 -20.56
C VAL A 226 3.33 0.49 -19.96
N LEU A 227 4.43 0.92 -20.60
CA LEU A 227 5.77 0.69 -20.07
C LEU A 227 6.19 1.89 -19.21
N ARG A 228 6.86 1.60 -18.10
CA ARG A 228 7.41 2.60 -17.17
C ARG A 228 8.80 2.17 -16.73
N SER A 229 9.72 3.13 -16.74
CA SER A 229 11.07 2.95 -16.23
C SER A 229 11.04 2.80 -14.70
N VAL A 230 11.57 1.68 -14.20
CA VAL A 230 11.64 1.38 -12.76
C VAL A 230 13.09 1.12 -12.37
N SER A 231 13.52 1.78 -11.29
CA SER A 231 14.85 1.58 -10.71
C SER A 231 14.95 0.22 -10.02
N ALA A 232 15.97 -0.55 -10.38
CA ALA A 232 16.16 -1.91 -9.89
C ALA A 232 17.59 -2.18 -9.41
N ARG A 233 17.71 -3.15 -8.52
CA ARG A 233 18.98 -3.68 -7.98
C ARG A 233 19.12 -5.16 -8.31
N LYS A 234 20.36 -5.64 -8.24
CA LYS A 234 20.71 -7.06 -8.41
C LYS A 234 20.99 -7.70 -7.05
N VAL A 235 20.34 -8.83 -6.78
CA VAL A 235 20.54 -9.64 -5.58
C VAL A 235 21.02 -11.03 -5.97
N LYS A 236 22.16 -11.46 -5.41
CA LYS A 236 22.63 -12.84 -5.58
C LYS A 236 21.74 -13.78 -4.76
N THR A 237 21.16 -14.77 -5.43
CA THR A 237 20.30 -15.78 -4.80
C THR A 237 21.11 -16.95 -4.28
N ALA A 238 20.51 -17.75 -3.39
CA ALA A 238 21.17 -18.87 -2.72
C ALA A 238 21.57 -20.01 -3.69
N ASP A 239 20.87 -20.13 -4.82
CA ASP A 239 21.18 -21.04 -5.93
C ASP A 239 22.31 -20.53 -6.85
N GLY A 240 22.88 -19.36 -6.55
CA GLY A 240 23.97 -18.75 -7.32
C GLY A 240 23.52 -17.89 -8.50
N GLN A 241 22.22 -17.78 -8.76
CA GLN A 241 21.67 -16.87 -9.78
C GLN A 241 21.67 -15.41 -9.29
N VAL A 242 21.18 -14.51 -10.14
CA VAL A 242 21.01 -13.09 -9.83
C VAL A 242 19.56 -12.71 -10.09
N ALA A 243 18.83 -12.38 -9.02
CA ALA A 243 17.50 -11.79 -9.12
C ALA A 243 17.61 -10.28 -9.37
N THR A 244 16.77 -9.76 -10.26
CA THR A 244 16.57 -8.32 -10.44
C THR A 244 15.38 -7.91 -9.61
N VAL A 245 15.56 -6.95 -8.71
CA VAL A 245 14.54 -6.56 -7.73
C VAL A 245 14.30 -5.07 -7.70
N THR A 246 13.08 -4.68 -7.39
CA THR A 246 12.71 -3.28 -7.08
C THR A 246 11.89 -3.26 -5.80
N THR A 247 11.50 -2.09 -5.31
CA THR A 247 10.60 -1.97 -4.15
C THR A 247 9.13 -1.95 -4.61
N VAL A 248 8.21 -2.37 -3.75
CA VAL A 248 6.76 -2.17 -3.98
C VAL A 248 6.45 -0.69 -4.20
N TYR A 249 7.12 0.19 -3.46
CA TYR A 249 6.97 1.63 -3.59
C TYR A 249 7.39 2.17 -4.96
N ASP A 250 8.52 1.75 -5.53
CA ASP A 250 8.93 2.16 -6.87
C ASP A 250 7.92 1.70 -7.94
N LEU A 251 7.37 0.49 -7.80
CA LEU A 251 6.29 0.01 -8.65
C LEU A 251 5.01 0.82 -8.49
N LEU A 252 4.65 1.18 -7.27
CA LEU A 252 3.50 2.03 -6.96
C LEU A 252 3.65 3.41 -7.63
N MET A 253 4.78 4.08 -7.43
CA MET A 253 5.06 5.38 -8.04
C MET A 253 4.98 5.31 -9.57
N ALA A 254 5.57 4.27 -10.17
CA ALA A 254 5.52 4.05 -11.62
C ALA A 254 4.09 3.79 -12.13
N GLN A 255 3.30 2.98 -11.43
CA GLN A 255 1.90 2.70 -11.76
C GLN A 255 1.06 3.99 -11.77
N TYR A 256 1.32 4.89 -10.81
CA TYR A 256 0.67 6.19 -10.72
C TYR A 256 1.28 7.25 -11.64
N GLY A 257 2.23 6.90 -12.51
CA GLY A 257 2.81 7.80 -13.50
C GLY A 257 3.72 8.87 -12.88
N ILE A 258 4.40 8.54 -11.79
CA ILE A 258 5.39 9.40 -11.13
C ILE A 258 6.76 8.79 -11.34
N ALA A 259 7.66 9.55 -11.95
CA ALA A 259 9.04 9.17 -12.28
C ALA A 259 10.02 10.18 -11.71
#